data_AF-A0A9W5RBD8-F1
#
_entry.id   AF-A0A9W5RBD8-F1
#
_cell.length_a   1.000
_cell.length_b   1.000
_cell.length_c   1.000
_cell.angle_alpha   90.00
_cell.angle_beta   90.00
_cell.angle_gamma   90.00
#
_symmetry.space_group_name_H-M   'P 1'
#
loop_
_entity.id
_entity.type
_entity.pdbx_description
1 polymer ?
#
loop_
_entity_poly.entity_id
_entity_poly.type
_entity_poly.pdbx_seq_one_letter_code
_entity_poly.pdbx_strand_id
1 'polypeptide(L)'
;MKKQTIVDESEQKVVAVEQQLVNFNGAEIMAVKANDEKVYVGVKWVCQGIGLSDDQMKNERKKIQSDLVFRSGWVKLRLPTNGGMQEVICIELQYIPLWLAKISISPNMKLNQPQVTGNLVMYQQRITNALAEAFNFQKESSEMMQESLKKFLV
;
A
#
# COMPACT_ATOMS: atom_id res chain seq x y z
N MET A 1 -32.63 -10.55 -29.64
CA MET A 1 -32.12 -10.15 -28.31
C MET A 1 -30.76 -9.49 -28.53
N LYS A 2 -30.66 -8.17 -28.32
CA LYS A 2 -29.43 -7.40 -28.55
C LYS A 2 -28.50 -7.61 -27.35
N LYS A 3 -27.27 -8.03 -27.59
CA LYS A 3 -26.21 -8.04 -26.57
C LYS A 3 -25.86 -6.58 -26.29
N GLN A 4 -26.15 -6.12 -25.07
CA GLN A 4 -25.70 -4.83 -24.58
C GLN A 4 -24.19 -4.95 -24.31
N THR A 5 -23.39 -4.35 -25.19
CA THR A 5 -22.00 -4.02 -24.89
C THR A 5 -22.02 -2.99 -23.76
N ILE A 6 -21.64 -3.40 -22.56
CA ILE A 6 -21.32 -2.46 -21.50
C ILE A 6 -19.99 -1.83 -21.92
N VAL A 7 -20.06 -0.52 -22.11
CA VAL A 7 -18.97 0.36 -22.50
C VAL A 7 -17.96 0.33 -21.34
N ASP A 8 -16.73 -0.09 -21.64
CA ASP A 8 -15.58 0.04 -20.75
C ASP A 8 -15.30 1.53 -20.61
N GLU A 9 -15.67 2.12 -19.46
CA GLU A 9 -15.31 3.49 -19.11
C GLU A 9 -13.79 3.58 -19.15
N SER A 10 -13.28 4.43 -20.03
CA SER A 10 -11.85 4.65 -20.25
C SER A 10 -11.08 4.74 -18.92
N GLU A 11 -10.35 3.69 -18.55
CA GLU A 11 -9.48 3.68 -17.37
C GLU A 11 -8.44 4.80 -17.52
N GLN A 12 -8.65 5.89 -16.78
CA GLN A 12 -7.67 6.95 -16.71
C GLN A 12 -6.40 6.38 -16.07
N LYS A 13 -5.30 6.38 -16.82
CA LYS A 13 -4.04 5.77 -16.38
C LYS A 13 -3.51 6.49 -15.13
N VAL A 14 -3.43 5.75 -14.02
CA VAL A 14 -2.83 6.24 -12.77
C VAL A 14 -1.31 6.41 -12.95
N VAL A 15 -0.78 7.58 -12.61
CA VAL A 15 0.64 7.93 -12.72
C VAL A 15 1.14 8.58 -11.45
N ALA A 16 2.43 8.37 -11.14
CA ALA A 16 3.09 8.97 -10.01
C ALA A 16 3.22 10.49 -10.22
N VAL A 17 2.78 11.28 -9.24
CA VAL A 17 2.92 12.75 -9.22
C VAL A 17 4.01 13.15 -8.24
N GLU A 18 3.95 12.63 -7.02
CA GLU A 18 4.92 12.90 -5.95
C GLU A 18 5.37 11.59 -5.32
N GLN A 19 6.66 11.50 -4.99
CA GLN A 19 7.28 10.31 -4.43
C GLN A 19 8.04 10.67 -3.16
N GLN A 20 7.86 9.89 -2.11
CA GLN A 20 8.51 10.09 -0.83
C GLN A 20 8.98 8.75 -0.26
N LEU A 21 10.22 8.74 0.23
CA LEU A 21 10.74 7.64 1.03
C LEU A 21 10.43 7.93 2.50
N VAL A 22 9.58 7.10 3.09
CA VAL A 22 9.19 7.19 4.50
C VAL A 22 10.03 6.21 5.30
N ASN A 23 10.82 6.71 6.26
CA ASN A 23 11.56 5.82 7.16
C ASN A 23 10.58 5.14 8.11
N PHE A 24 10.59 3.80 8.12
CA PHE A 24 9.80 2.99 9.03
C PHE A 24 10.60 1.78 9.47
N ASN A 25 10.83 1.67 10.79
CA ASN A 25 11.60 0.59 11.40
C ASN A 25 13.00 0.39 10.77
N GLY A 26 13.68 1.49 10.42
CA GLY A 26 15.01 1.46 9.82
C GLY A 26 15.03 1.07 8.33
N ALA A 27 13.87 0.89 7.70
CA ALA A 27 13.72 0.68 6.27
C ALA A 27 13.04 1.88 5.60
N GLU A 28 13.35 2.12 4.33
CA GLU A 28 12.67 3.15 3.55
C GLU A 28 11.47 2.54 2.79
N ILE A 29 10.29 3.14 3.00
CA ILE A 29 9.05 2.74 2.34
C ILE A 29 8.70 3.77 1.29
N MET A 30 8.68 3.35 0.03
CA MET A 30 8.26 4.21 -1.07
C MET A 30 6.74 4.39 -1.04
N ALA A 31 6.33 5.63 -0.85
CA ALA A 31 4.96 6.08 -0.93
C ALA A 31 4.83 7.15 -2.02
N VAL A 32 3.71 7.12 -2.73
CA VAL A 32 3.53 7.84 -3.97
C VAL A 32 2.15 8.48 -3.98
N LYS A 33 2.08 9.80 -4.07
CA LYS A 33 0.84 10.49 -4.39
C LYS A 33 0.65 10.45 -5.91
N ALA A 34 -0.50 9.95 -6.35
CA ALA A 34 -0.83 9.80 -7.77
C ALA A 34 -1.78 10.90 -8.25
N ASN A 35 -2.03 10.93 -9.56
CA ASN A 35 -2.88 11.93 -10.22
C ASN A 35 -4.38 11.82 -9.91
N ASP A 36 -4.80 10.75 -9.25
CA ASP A 36 -6.14 10.57 -8.70
C ASP A 36 -6.26 11.03 -7.24
N GLU A 37 -5.26 11.79 -6.77
CA GLU A 37 -5.10 12.31 -5.40
C GLU A 37 -4.96 11.22 -4.31
N LYS A 38 -4.88 9.94 -4.69
CA LYS A 38 -4.67 8.85 -3.75
C LYS A 38 -3.18 8.62 -3.49
N VAL A 39 -2.90 8.01 -2.33
CA VAL A 39 -1.56 7.57 -1.97
C VAL A 39 -1.44 6.06 -2.14
N TYR A 40 -0.39 5.67 -2.86
CA TYR A 40 -0.03 4.30 -3.16
C TYR A 40 1.32 3.96 -2.54
N VAL A 41 1.48 2.72 -2.11
CA VAL A 41 2.68 2.25 -1.42
C VAL A 41 3.30 1.11 -2.22
N GLY A 42 4.59 1.21 -2.50
CA GLY A 42 5.31 0.23 -3.29
C GLY A 42 5.49 -1.09 -2.54
N VAL A 43 4.87 -2.16 -3.02
CA VAL A 43 4.91 -3.50 -2.41
C VAL A 43 6.35 -4.01 -2.24
N LYS A 44 7.23 -3.67 -3.19
CA LYS A 44 8.66 -4.00 -3.14
C LYS A 44 9.31 -3.53 -1.84
N TRP A 45 9.17 -2.25 -1.51
CA TRP A 45 9.81 -1.64 -0.35
C TRP A 45 9.25 -2.18 0.96
N VAL A 46 7.93 -2.43 1.02
CA VAL A 46 7.29 -3.06 2.18
C VAL A 46 7.85 -4.46 2.42
N CYS A 47 7.90 -5.31 1.39
CA CYS A 47 8.45 -6.65 1.51
C CYS A 47 9.93 -6.63 1.91
N GLN A 48 10.74 -5.72 1.36
CA GLN A 48 12.15 -5.56 1.72
C GLN A 48 12.32 -5.10 3.17
N GLY A 49 11.52 -4.14 3.63
CA GLY A 49 11.57 -3.67 5.02
C GLY A 49 11.12 -4.72 6.04
N ILE A 50 10.18 -5.59 5.67
CA ILE A 50 9.84 -6.77 6.48
C ILE A 50 11.00 -7.79 6.52
N GLY A 51 11.76 -7.90 5.43
CA GLY A 51 12.81 -8.90 5.24
C GLY A 51 12.32 -10.16 4.51
N LEU A 52 11.26 -10.04 3.71
CA LEU A 52 10.79 -11.15 2.87
C LEU A 52 11.79 -11.41 1.73
N SER A 53 11.98 -12.68 1.38
CA SER A 53 12.79 -13.09 0.23
C SER A 53 12.16 -12.67 -1.10
N ASP A 54 12.94 -12.68 -2.18
CA ASP A 54 12.43 -12.36 -3.52
C ASP A 54 11.30 -13.29 -3.96
N ASP A 55 11.37 -14.58 -3.62
CA ASP A 55 10.30 -15.54 -3.91
C ASP A 55 9.02 -15.25 -3.11
N GLN A 56 9.16 -14.90 -1.83
CA GLN A 56 8.03 -14.48 -1.01
C GLN A 56 7.40 -13.19 -1.57
N MET A 57 8.21 -12.20 -1.90
CA MET A 57 7.75 -10.95 -2.52
C MET A 57 7.04 -11.19 -3.86
N LYS A 58 7.59 -12.06 -4.71
CA LYS A 58 6.95 -12.46 -5.98
C LYS A 58 5.60 -13.13 -5.75
N ASN A 59 5.48 -13.97 -4.72
CA ASN A 59 4.22 -14.60 -4.36
C ASN A 59 3.20 -13.58 -3.82
N GLU A 60 3.62 -12.63 -2.99
CA GLU A 60 2.74 -11.57 -2.48
C GLU A 60 2.20 -10.68 -3.61
N ARG A 61 3.05 -10.31 -4.58
CA ARG A 61 2.62 -9.59 -5.78
C ARG A 61 1.53 -10.36 -6.54
N LYS A 62 1.70 -11.66 -6.77
CA LYS A 62 0.68 -12.49 -7.43
C LYS A 62 -0.62 -12.52 -6.64
N LYS A 63 -0.54 -12.72 -5.31
CA LYS A 63 -1.71 -12.74 -4.43
C LYS A 63 -2.49 -11.44 -4.54
N ILE A 64 -1.82 -10.29 -4.39
CA ILE A 64 -2.45 -8.96 -4.52
C ILE A 64 -3.20 -8.83 -5.86
N GLN A 65 -2.56 -9.22 -6.97
CA GLN A 65 -3.16 -9.10 -8.29
C GLN A 65 -4.37 -10.02 -8.50
N SER A 66 -4.36 -11.21 -7.89
CA SER A 66 -5.45 -12.19 -8.01
C SER A 66 -6.58 -12.00 -6.99
N ASP A 67 -6.35 -11.23 -5.93
CA ASP A 67 -7.29 -11.10 -4.82
C ASP A 67 -8.49 -10.24 -5.23
N LEU A 68 -9.70 -10.76 -4.97
CA LEU A 68 -10.94 -10.06 -5.30
C LEU A 68 -11.05 -8.70 -4.61
N VAL A 69 -10.55 -8.59 -3.37
CA VAL A 69 -10.68 -7.35 -2.57
C VAL A 69 -9.76 -6.25 -3.08
N PHE A 70 -8.63 -6.61 -3.71
CA PHE A 70 -7.65 -5.64 -4.20
C PHE A 70 -7.84 -5.30 -5.68
N ARG A 71 -8.84 -5.82 -6.39
CA ARG A 71 -8.98 -5.60 -7.85
C ARG A 71 -8.93 -4.13 -8.29
N SER A 72 -9.49 -3.22 -7.50
CA SER A 72 -9.42 -1.76 -7.72
C SER A 72 -8.42 -1.05 -6.81
N GLY A 73 -7.69 -1.79 -5.97
CA GLY A 73 -6.85 -1.28 -4.89
C GLY A 73 -5.36 -1.34 -5.15
N TRP A 74 -4.92 -1.80 -6.32
CA TRP A 74 -3.51 -1.78 -6.72
C TRP A 74 -3.35 -1.25 -8.14
N VAL A 75 -2.18 -0.67 -8.41
CA VAL A 75 -1.77 -0.13 -9.71
C VAL A 75 -0.32 -0.49 -9.98
N LYS A 76 0.14 -0.30 -11.23
CA LYS A 76 1.56 -0.32 -11.55
C LYS A 76 2.05 1.11 -11.76
N LEU A 77 3.02 1.53 -10.95
CA LEU A 77 3.66 2.84 -11.10
C LEU A 77 5.09 2.64 -11.59
N ARG A 78 5.55 3.56 -12.44
CA ARG A 78 6.93 3.58 -12.92
C ARG A 78 7.79 4.30 -11.89
N LEU A 79 8.56 3.55 -11.11
CA LEU A 79 9.34 4.07 -9.96
C LEU A 79 10.84 3.80 -10.13
N PRO A 80 11.71 4.65 -9.56
CA PRO A 80 13.14 4.41 -9.55
C PRO A 80 13.46 3.24 -8.62
N THR A 81 14.16 2.23 -9.14
CA THR A 81 14.72 1.13 -8.36
C THR A 81 16.21 1.02 -8.64
N ASN A 82 16.91 0.14 -7.93
CA ASN A 82 18.33 -0.15 -8.18
C ASN A 82 18.59 -0.61 -9.64
N GLY A 83 17.58 -1.11 -10.36
CA GLY A 83 17.66 -1.49 -11.77
C GLY A 83 17.21 -0.39 -12.74
N GLY A 84 17.09 0.86 -12.28
CA GLY A 84 16.53 1.97 -13.04
C GLY A 84 15.02 2.11 -12.89
N MET A 85 14.38 2.81 -13.83
CA MET A 85 12.94 3.02 -13.82
C MET A 85 12.19 1.74 -14.18
N GLN A 86 11.42 1.18 -13.24
CA GLN A 86 10.69 -0.08 -13.42
C GLN A 86 9.22 0.05 -13.06
N GLU A 87 8.37 -0.79 -13.64
CA GLU A 87 6.99 -0.95 -13.17
C GLU A 87 6.97 -1.69 -11.83
N VAL A 88 6.40 -1.06 -10.82
CA VAL A 88 6.25 -1.63 -9.48
C VAL A 88 4.77 -1.67 -9.12
N ILE A 89 4.32 -2.84 -8.63
CA ILE A 89 2.98 -2.98 -8.05
C ILE A 89 2.95 -2.15 -6.77
N CYS A 90 2.03 -1.19 -6.74
CA CYS A 90 1.75 -0.36 -5.60
C CYS A 90 0.30 -0.58 -5.18
N ILE A 91 0.05 -0.62 -3.88
CA ILE A 91 -1.28 -0.81 -3.31
C ILE A 91 -1.72 0.50 -2.65
N GLU A 92 -2.99 0.85 -2.80
CA GLU A 92 -3.54 2.06 -2.19
C GLU A 92 -3.41 1.97 -0.66
N LEU A 93 -3.09 3.10 -0.02
CA LEU A 93 -2.79 3.16 1.41
C LEU A 93 -3.86 2.50 2.28
N GLN A 94 -5.15 2.67 1.95
CA GLN A 94 -6.26 2.08 2.69
C GLN A 94 -6.27 0.53 2.69
N TYR A 95 -5.69 -0.10 1.67
CA TYR A 95 -5.65 -1.57 1.55
C TYR A 95 -4.39 -2.19 2.17
N ILE A 96 -3.40 -1.39 2.56
CA ILE A 96 -2.17 -1.87 3.21
C ILE A 96 -2.46 -2.73 4.45
N PRO A 97 -3.28 -2.30 5.43
CA PRO A 97 -3.58 -3.13 6.60
C PRO A 97 -4.18 -4.49 6.21
N LEU A 98 -5.10 -4.47 5.24
CA LEU A 98 -5.81 -5.67 4.82
C LEU A 98 -4.89 -6.65 4.10
N TRP A 99 -3.99 -6.16 3.24
CA TRP A 99 -3.00 -7.00 2.59
C TRP A 99 -2.03 -7.60 3.61
N LEU A 100 -1.47 -6.78 4.51
CA LEU A 100 -0.52 -7.26 5.51
C LEU A 100 -1.15 -8.29 6.45
N ALA A 101 -2.42 -8.13 6.83
CA ALA A 101 -3.15 -9.10 7.65
C ALA A 101 -3.28 -10.48 6.98
N LYS A 102 -3.27 -10.55 5.63
CA LYS A 102 -3.31 -11.82 4.89
C LYS A 102 -1.96 -12.54 4.87
N ILE A 103 -0.86 -11.89 5.22
CA ILE A 103 0.45 -12.53 5.36
C ILE A 103 0.49 -13.27 6.70
N SER A 104 0.22 -14.58 6.66
CA SER A 104 0.17 -15.42 7.84
C SER A 104 1.56 -15.77 8.36
N ILE A 105 1.76 -15.59 9.67
CA ILE A 105 2.99 -16.01 10.36
C ILE A 105 2.90 -17.51 10.65
N SER A 106 3.64 -18.33 9.90
CA SER A 106 3.67 -19.79 10.09
C SER A 106 4.61 -20.19 11.24
N PRO A 107 4.41 -21.38 11.86
CA PRO A 107 5.35 -21.90 12.87
C PRO A 107 6.79 -22.00 12.35
N ASN A 108 6.96 -22.41 11.10
CA ASN A 108 8.26 -22.50 10.45
C ASN A 108 8.94 -21.13 10.30
N MET A 109 8.16 -20.08 10.00
CA MET A 109 8.66 -18.71 9.92
C MET A 109 9.10 -18.20 11.29
N LYS A 110 8.33 -18.49 12.35
CA LYS A 110 8.69 -18.13 13.73
C LYS A 110 10.01 -18.76 14.16
N LEU A 111 10.20 -20.03 13.82
CA LEU A 111 11.39 -20.79 14.23
C LEU A 111 12.64 -20.35 13.46
N ASN A 112 12.54 -20.21 12.14
CA ASN A 112 13.71 -20.01 11.29
C ASN A 112 13.98 -18.54 10.93
N GLN A 113 12.99 -17.66 11.06
CA GLN A 113 13.07 -16.24 10.68
C GLN A 113 12.39 -15.35 11.74
N PRO A 114 12.86 -15.39 13.01
CA PRO A 114 12.23 -14.64 14.11
C PRO A 114 12.25 -13.12 13.88
N GLN A 115 13.31 -12.59 13.24
CA GLN A 115 13.39 -11.18 12.89
C GLN A 115 12.30 -10.78 11.88
N VAL A 116 12.14 -11.54 10.80
CA VAL A 116 11.12 -11.29 9.77
C VAL A 116 9.72 -11.37 10.39
N THR A 117 9.52 -12.31 11.30
CA THR A 117 8.27 -12.41 12.07
C THR A 117 8.01 -11.16 12.89
N GLY A 118 9.00 -10.69 13.66
CA GLY A 118 8.87 -9.48 14.47
C GLY A 118 8.59 -8.23 13.63
N ASN A 119 9.29 -8.10 12.50
CA ASN A 119 9.04 -7.03 11.54
C ASN A 119 7.62 -7.13 10.97
N LEU A 120 7.17 -8.31 10.53
CA LEU A 120 5.83 -8.46 9.97
C LEU A 120 4.73 -8.03 10.96
N VAL A 121 4.85 -8.41 12.24
CA VAL A 121 3.92 -7.95 13.29
C VAL A 121 3.97 -6.42 13.43
N MET A 122 5.15 -5.82 13.45
CA MET A 122 5.30 -4.37 13.56
C MET A 122 4.66 -3.64 12.37
N TYR A 123 4.87 -4.16 11.16
CA TYR A 123 4.29 -3.62 9.94
C TYR A 123 2.76 -3.72 9.96
N GLN A 124 2.21 -4.89 10.33
CA GLN A 124 0.77 -5.10 10.46
C GLN A 124 0.11 -4.11 11.45
N GLN A 125 0.83 -3.71 12.51
CA GLN A 125 0.27 -2.85 13.56
C GLN A 125 0.45 -1.35 13.32
N ARG A 126 1.57 -0.91 12.72
CA ARG A 126 1.99 0.49 12.82
C ARG A 126 2.25 1.20 11.49
N ILE A 127 2.42 0.48 10.39
CA ILE A 127 2.85 1.11 9.13
C ILE A 127 1.86 2.15 8.62
N THR A 128 0.55 1.91 8.77
CA THR A 128 -0.48 2.80 8.24
C THR A 128 -0.48 4.16 8.93
N ASN A 129 -0.25 4.21 10.24
CA ASN A 129 -0.13 5.47 10.96
C ASN A 129 1.11 6.24 10.52
N ALA A 130 2.26 5.55 10.42
CA ALA A 130 3.50 6.17 9.97
C ALA A 130 3.39 6.75 8.54
N LEU A 131 2.73 6.03 7.64
CA LEU A 131 2.46 6.51 6.28
C LEU A 131 1.44 7.65 6.27
N ALA A 132 0.39 7.60 7.10
CA ALA A 132 -0.60 8.66 7.17
C ALA A 132 -0.01 9.98 7.72
N GLU A 133 0.86 9.89 8.72
CA GLU A 133 1.60 11.02 9.28
C GLU A 133 2.52 11.66 8.23
N ALA A 134 3.22 10.84 7.43
CA ALA A 134 4.14 11.32 6.41
C ALA A 134 3.46 12.14 5.28
N PHE A 135 2.17 11.89 5.03
CA PHE A 135 1.36 12.60 4.02
C PHE A 135 0.34 13.55 4.65
N ASN A 136 0.49 13.89 5.93
CA ASN A 136 -0.39 14.83 6.65
C ASN A 136 -1.89 14.46 6.69
N PHE A 137 -2.29 13.23 6.36
CA PHE A 137 -3.69 12.81 6.29
C PHE A 137 -4.48 13.04 7.59
N GLN A 138 -3.81 12.92 8.74
CA GLN A 138 -4.47 13.11 10.04
C GLN A 138 -4.86 14.56 10.33
N LYS A 139 -4.15 15.54 9.75
CA LYS A 139 -4.44 16.94 10.00
C LYS A 139 -5.73 17.36 9.30
N GLU A 140 -5.86 17.03 8.02
CA GLU A 140 -7.05 17.29 7.21
C GLU A 140 -8.29 16.54 7.72
N SER A 141 -8.16 15.26 8.06
CA SER A 141 -9.28 14.46 8.56
C SER A 141 -9.77 14.93 9.94
N SER A 142 -8.86 15.30 10.85
CA SER A 142 -9.25 15.82 12.18
C SER A 142 -9.88 17.20 12.06
N GLU A 143 -9.36 18.09 11.21
CA GLU A 143 -9.92 19.43 10.99
C GLU A 143 -11.31 19.35 10.35
N MET A 144 -11.50 18.50 9.34
CA MET A 144 -12.82 18.25 8.73
C MET A 144 -13.83 17.63 9.70
N MET A 145 -13.39 16.69 10.55
CA MET A 145 -14.27 16.08 11.55
C MET A 145 -14.65 17.08 12.64
N GLN A 146 -13.71 17.89 13.11
CA GLN A 146 -13.97 18.97 14.07
C GLN A 146 -14.93 20.03 13.49
N GLU A 147 -14.75 20.41 12.22
CA GLU A 147 -15.63 21.35 11.53
C GLU A 147 -17.03 20.76 11.33
N SER A 148 -17.14 19.47 11.01
CA SER A 148 -18.42 18.78 10.87
C SER A 148 -19.15 18.63 12.22
N LEU A 149 -18.42 18.34 13.29
CA LEU A 149 -18.97 18.28 14.64
C LEU A 149 -19.45 19.65 15.13
N LYS A 150 -18.70 20.72 14.85
CA LYS A 150 -19.14 22.10 15.14
C LYS A 150 -20.45 22.45 14.43
N LYS A 151 -20.59 22.09 13.16
CA LYS A 151 -21.84 22.32 12.39
C LYS A 151 -23.03 21.50 12.88
N PHE A 152 -22.79 20.35 13.51
CA PHE A 152 -23.84 19.49 14.04
C PHE A 152 -24.32 19.92 15.44
N LEU A 153 -23.49 20.65 16.19
CA LEU A 153 -23.75 21.09 17.56
C LEU A 153 -24.24 22.55 17.68
N VAL A 154 -24.51 23.22 16.55
CA VAL A 154 -25.13 24.55 16.43
C VAL A 154 -26.48 24.41 15.77
#